data_AF-A0AAU3NUG9-F1
#
_entry.id   AF-A0AAU3NUG9-F1
#
_cell.length_a   1.000
_cell.length_b   1.000
_cell.length_c   1.000
_cell.angle_alpha   90.00
_cell.angle_beta   90.00
_cell.angle_gamma   90.00
#
_symmetry.space_group_name_H-M   'P 1'
#
loop_
_entity.id
_entity.type
_entity.pdbx_description
1 polymer ?
#
loop_
_entity_poly.entity_id
_entity_poly.type
_entity_poly.pdbx_seq_one_letter_code
_entity_poly.pdbx_strand_id
1 'polypeptide(L)'
;MLSVVTEDGTTATGSLIDDIVREGARRMLAAALEAEVEQYIAELVDQRDERGRRLVVRNGRHRPREVTTAAGAVEVTAPRVNDKRVDETTGERKRFSSKILAPWCRKSPKVSEVLPLLYLHGLSGGDFVPALEQFLGSAAGLSGPTVNRLTKQWTDDHTAFQARDLSGSDYVYVWADGVHPKVRLGQAHSCVLVLMGVRADGRKELIALAEGLRESTESWADLLRDCRRRGMTDPALVAGDGAMGLWNALAEVFPAARHQRCWVHKVRNVMNALPKSAQPGAKKALQEICNAEDRAHAAKAVKDFAKTYGAKWPKAVKKITDDEDELLAFYDFPAEHWIHLRTTNPIESTFSTVKLRTKVTRGAGSPAAALAMVFKLAESAQDRWRAITAPHLVAHVRAGARFENGHLVERPEAAAA
;
A
#
# COMPACT_ATOMS: atom_id res chain seq x y z
N MET A 1 3.68 -28.00 -18.25
CA MET A 1 2.23 -27.75 -18.11
C MET A 1 1.75 -28.56 -16.93
N LEU A 2 1.32 -27.91 -15.85
CA LEU A 2 0.53 -28.58 -14.82
C LEU A 2 -0.90 -28.62 -15.36
N SER A 3 -1.38 -29.80 -15.74
CA SER A 3 -2.79 -30.00 -16.11
C SER A 3 -3.56 -30.38 -14.85
N VAL A 4 -4.62 -29.63 -14.53
CA VAL A 4 -5.58 -30.04 -13.51
C VAL A 4 -6.30 -31.27 -14.05
N VAL A 5 -6.14 -32.40 -13.37
CA VAL A 5 -6.82 -33.65 -13.70
C VAL A 5 -8.17 -33.62 -13.00
N THR A 6 -9.25 -33.78 -13.76
CA THR A 6 -10.60 -33.94 -13.19
C THR A 6 -10.69 -35.25 -12.42
N GLU A 7 -11.70 -35.43 -11.54
CA GLU A 7 -11.89 -36.68 -10.77
C GLU A 7 -11.95 -37.92 -11.67
N ASP A 8 -12.34 -37.75 -12.93
CA ASP A 8 -12.48 -38.80 -13.94
C ASP A 8 -11.18 -39.06 -14.74
N GLY A 9 -10.06 -38.44 -14.37
CA GLY A 9 -8.77 -38.68 -15.02
C GLY A 9 -8.61 -38.06 -16.41
N THR A 10 -9.60 -37.29 -16.88
CA THR A 10 -9.57 -36.68 -18.22
C THR A 10 -8.99 -35.27 -18.22
N THR A 11 -8.29 -34.94 -19.32
CA THR A 11 -7.78 -33.59 -19.64
C THR A 11 -8.68 -32.87 -20.66
N ALA A 12 -9.88 -33.38 -20.91
CA ALA A 12 -10.78 -32.87 -21.94
C ALA A 12 -11.16 -31.41 -21.66
N THR A 13 -10.71 -30.55 -22.57
CA THR A 13 -10.86 -29.10 -22.54
C THR A 13 -12.28 -28.70 -22.94
N GLY A 14 -13.16 -28.51 -21.97
CA GLY A 14 -14.48 -27.91 -22.19
C GLY A 14 -15.50 -28.39 -21.18
N SER A 15 -15.73 -27.61 -20.13
CA SER A 15 -16.95 -27.75 -19.32
C SER A 15 -18.12 -27.33 -20.21
N LEU A 16 -19.06 -28.25 -20.48
CA LEU A 16 -20.27 -27.96 -21.26
C LEU A 16 -21.02 -26.74 -20.70
N ILE A 17 -20.95 -26.54 -19.38
CA ILE A 17 -21.51 -25.38 -18.69
C ILE A 17 -20.82 -24.09 -19.16
N ASP A 18 -19.49 -24.06 -19.19
CA ASP A 18 -18.73 -22.86 -19.56
C ASP A 18 -18.91 -22.50 -21.05
N ASP A 19 -19.06 -23.49 -21.92
CA ASP A 19 -19.38 -23.26 -23.34
C ASP A 19 -20.78 -22.65 -23.51
N ILE A 20 -21.78 -23.15 -22.76
CA ILE A 20 -23.13 -22.57 -22.74
C ILE A 20 -23.09 -21.13 -22.22
N VAL A 21 -22.36 -20.87 -21.14
CA VAL A 21 -22.21 -19.53 -20.55
C VAL A 21 -21.55 -18.57 -21.56
N ARG A 22 -20.47 -19.00 -22.23
CA ARG A 22 -19.76 -18.20 -23.22
C ARG A 22 -20.62 -17.90 -24.44
N GLU A 23 -21.35 -18.88 -24.96
CA GLU A 23 -22.26 -18.69 -26.08
C GLU A 23 -23.45 -17.80 -25.70
N GLY A 24 -23.99 -17.95 -24.49
CA GLY A 24 -25.01 -17.06 -23.94
C GLY A 24 -24.52 -15.61 -23.88
N ALA A 25 -23.33 -15.39 -23.31
CA ALA A 25 -22.69 -14.07 -23.25
C ALA A 25 -22.47 -13.46 -24.64
N ARG A 26 -22.03 -14.27 -25.61
CA ARG A 26 -21.86 -13.84 -27.01
C ARG A 26 -23.16 -13.33 -27.63
N ARG A 27 -24.25 -14.10 -27.49
CA ARG A 27 -25.56 -13.74 -28.04
C ARG A 27 -26.13 -12.50 -27.37
N MET A 28 -26.07 -12.44 -26.04
CA MET A 28 -26.57 -11.30 -25.27
C MET A 28 -25.81 -10.02 -25.58
N LEU A 29 -24.48 -10.08 -25.68
CA LEU A 29 -23.67 -8.91 -26.02
C LEU A 29 -23.95 -8.44 -27.45
N ALA A 30 -24.10 -9.36 -28.40
CA ALA A 30 -24.48 -9.01 -29.77
C ALA A 30 -25.85 -8.31 -29.81
N ALA A 31 -26.85 -8.86 -29.12
CA ALA A 31 -28.20 -8.26 -29.03
C ALA A 31 -28.18 -6.87 -28.38
N ALA A 32 -27.40 -6.69 -27.31
CA ALA A 32 -27.28 -5.40 -26.63
C ALA A 32 -26.62 -4.33 -27.53
N LEU A 33 -25.60 -4.70 -28.30
CA LEU A 33 -24.96 -3.80 -29.27
C LEU A 33 -25.88 -3.43 -30.43
N GLU A 34 -26.75 -4.35 -30.86
CA GLU A 34 -27.80 -4.05 -31.85
C GLU A 34 -28.79 -3.03 -31.30
N ALA A 35 -29.32 -3.29 -30.10
CA ALA A 35 -30.28 -2.41 -29.45
C ALA A 35 -29.69 -0.99 -29.23
N GLU A 36 -28.43 -0.89 -28.83
CA GLU A 36 -27.75 0.41 -28.68
C GLU A 36 -27.66 1.19 -30.00
N VAL A 37 -27.35 0.52 -31.12
CA VAL A 37 -27.30 1.16 -32.44
C VAL A 37 -28.70 1.52 -32.94
N GLU A 38 -29.68 0.65 -32.75
CA GLU A 38 -31.07 0.92 -33.12
C GLU A 38 -31.62 2.12 -32.37
N GLN A 39 -31.38 2.18 -31.06
CA GLN A 39 -31.72 3.34 -30.23
C GLN A 39 -31.05 4.61 -30.74
N TYR A 40 -29.74 4.60 -30.98
CA TYR A 40 -29.00 5.77 -31.48
C TYR A 40 -29.54 6.28 -32.83
N ILE A 41 -29.92 5.37 -33.74
CA ILE A 41 -30.49 5.75 -35.04
C ILE A 41 -31.93 6.27 -34.86
N ALA A 42 -32.73 5.66 -33.99
CA ALA A 42 -34.11 6.06 -33.74
C ALA A 42 -34.20 7.47 -33.12
N GLU A 43 -33.34 7.77 -32.14
CA GLU A 43 -33.24 9.11 -31.52
C GLU A 43 -32.88 10.21 -32.53
N LEU A 44 -32.30 9.84 -33.68
CA LEU A 44 -31.76 10.75 -34.68
C LEU A 44 -32.48 10.63 -36.03
N VAL A 45 -33.68 10.05 -36.03
CA VAL A 45 -34.45 9.76 -37.23
C VAL A 45 -34.82 11.01 -38.05
N ASP A 46 -35.03 12.13 -37.36
CA ASP A 46 -35.43 13.41 -37.94
C ASP A 46 -34.23 14.25 -38.42
N GLN A 47 -33.01 13.82 -38.12
CA GLN A 47 -31.78 14.47 -38.59
C GLN A 47 -31.55 14.14 -40.06
N ARG A 48 -31.98 15.04 -40.96
CA ARG A 48 -31.96 14.86 -42.42
C ARG A 48 -31.19 15.96 -43.13
N ASP A 49 -30.61 15.63 -44.29
CA ASP A 49 -30.05 16.63 -45.21
C ASP A 49 -31.15 17.41 -45.93
N GLU A 50 -30.76 18.45 -46.67
CA GLU A 50 -31.65 19.28 -47.51
C GLU A 50 -32.43 18.47 -48.56
N ARG A 51 -31.96 17.25 -48.88
CA ARG A 51 -32.62 16.32 -49.82
C ARG A 51 -33.49 15.28 -49.10
N GLY A 52 -33.76 15.47 -47.81
CA GLY A 52 -34.60 14.61 -46.98
C GLY A 52 -33.96 13.27 -46.60
N ARG A 53 -32.66 13.06 -46.86
CA ARG A 53 -31.96 11.81 -46.56
C ARG A 53 -31.44 11.83 -45.13
N ARG A 54 -31.58 10.72 -44.40
CA ARG A 54 -31.08 10.59 -43.02
C ARG A 54 -29.57 10.82 -42.96
N LEU A 55 -29.15 11.66 -42.01
CA LEU A 55 -27.74 11.95 -41.73
C LEU A 55 -27.08 10.83 -40.92
N VAL A 56 -27.87 10.05 -40.18
CA VAL A 56 -27.40 8.92 -39.36
C VAL A 56 -28.01 7.62 -39.88
N VAL A 57 -27.15 6.73 -40.36
CA VAL A 57 -27.59 5.46 -40.95
C VAL A 57 -26.69 4.32 -40.52
N ARG A 58 -27.25 3.11 -40.49
CA ARG A 58 -26.47 1.89 -40.28
C ARG A 58 -25.50 1.67 -41.46
N ASN A 59 -24.29 1.21 -41.17
CA ASN A 59 -23.22 1.04 -42.15
C ASN A 59 -22.48 -0.31 -41.98
N GLY A 60 -23.27 -1.38 -41.92
CA GLY A 60 -22.76 -2.74 -41.76
C GLY A 60 -22.20 -3.02 -40.37
N ARG A 61 -21.11 -3.80 -40.31
CA ARG A 61 -20.48 -4.25 -39.07
C ARG A 61 -18.96 -4.08 -39.16
N HIS A 62 -18.30 -4.04 -38.00
CA HIS A 62 -16.85 -4.17 -37.91
C HIS A 62 -16.41 -5.61 -38.20
N ARG A 63 -15.10 -5.80 -38.45
CA ARG A 63 -14.51 -7.15 -38.46
C ARG A 63 -14.70 -7.80 -37.08
N PRO A 64 -14.99 -9.12 -37.03
CA PRO A 64 -15.05 -9.85 -35.77
C PRO A 64 -13.76 -9.67 -34.96
N ARG A 65 -13.90 -9.62 -33.64
CA ARG A 65 -12.76 -9.53 -32.73
C ARG A 65 -13.09 -10.18 -31.39
N GLU A 66 -12.10 -10.78 -30.76
CA GLU A 66 -12.27 -11.31 -29.41
C GLU A 66 -12.25 -10.21 -28.35
N VAL A 67 -13.12 -10.38 -27.35
CA VAL A 67 -13.17 -9.58 -26.14
C VAL A 67 -13.17 -10.53 -24.95
N THR A 68 -12.16 -10.42 -24.09
CA THR A 68 -12.06 -11.22 -22.87
C THR A 68 -13.04 -10.71 -21.82
N THR A 69 -13.97 -11.55 -21.39
CA THR A 69 -14.99 -11.25 -20.38
C THR A 69 -14.86 -12.18 -19.17
N ALA A 70 -15.74 -12.05 -18.19
CA ALA A 70 -15.83 -13.01 -17.09
C ALA A 70 -16.23 -14.43 -17.55
N ALA A 71 -16.91 -14.55 -18.69
CA ALA A 71 -17.26 -15.83 -19.33
C ALA A 71 -16.14 -16.38 -20.25
N GLY A 72 -14.96 -15.76 -20.20
CA GLY A 72 -13.86 -16.01 -21.13
C GLY A 72 -13.92 -15.17 -22.39
N ALA A 73 -13.15 -15.57 -23.39
CA ALA A 73 -13.02 -14.91 -24.68
C ALA A 73 -14.28 -15.09 -25.51
N VAL A 74 -14.86 -13.97 -25.94
CA VAL A 74 -16.08 -13.93 -26.73
C VAL A 74 -15.80 -13.21 -28.03
N GLU A 75 -16.12 -13.83 -29.16
CA GLU A 75 -16.08 -13.15 -30.46
C GLU A 75 -17.21 -12.14 -30.58
N VAL A 76 -16.87 -10.89 -30.91
CA VAL A 76 -17.82 -9.79 -31.03
C VAL A 76 -17.72 -9.15 -32.40
N THR A 77 -18.86 -9.00 -33.05
CA THR A 77 -19.01 -8.33 -34.36
C THR A 77 -19.90 -7.09 -34.20
N ALA A 78 -19.29 -5.99 -33.77
CA ALA A 78 -20.02 -4.76 -33.43
C ALA A 78 -20.67 -4.10 -34.68
N PRO A 79 -21.94 -3.70 -34.60
CA PRO A 79 -22.60 -2.93 -35.65
C PRO A 79 -21.96 -1.54 -35.82
N ARG A 80 -22.09 -0.99 -37.03
CA ARG A 80 -21.53 0.31 -37.41
C ARG A 80 -22.63 1.29 -37.75
N VAL A 81 -22.38 2.54 -37.38
CA VAL A 81 -23.21 3.69 -37.77
C VAL A 81 -22.33 4.67 -38.54
N ASN A 82 -22.85 5.15 -39.67
CA ASN A 82 -22.32 6.31 -40.37
C ASN A 82 -23.13 7.53 -39.92
N ASP A 83 -22.53 8.31 -39.04
CA ASP A 83 -23.06 9.60 -38.62
C ASP A 83 -22.40 10.70 -39.47
N LYS A 84 -23.22 11.42 -40.24
CA LYS A 84 -22.77 12.50 -41.13
C LYS A 84 -22.94 13.88 -40.50
N ARG A 85 -23.47 13.97 -39.28
CA ARG A 85 -23.62 15.24 -38.58
C ARG A 85 -22.25 15.80 -38.23
N VAL A 86 -22.18 17.12 -38.14
CA VAL A 86 -20.97 17.85 -37.76
C VAL A 86 -21.21 18.44 -36.37
N ASP A 87 -20.18 18.44 -35.55
CA ASP A 87 -20.18 19.16 -34.28
C ASP A 87 -20.01 20.66 -34.55
N GLU A 88 -20.97 21.47 -34.10
CA GLU A 88 -20.98 22.91 -34.35
C GLU A 88 -19.84 23.65 -33.65
N THR A 89 -19.26 23.08 -32.60
CA THR A 89 -18.17 23.69 -31.84
C THR A 89 -16.81 23.34 -32.44
N THR A 90 -16.62 22.08 -32.86
CA THR A 90 -15.31 21.62 -33.34
C THR A 90 -15.19 21.59 -34.86
N GLY A 91 -16.32 21.65 -35.59
CA GLY A 91 -16.35 21.48 -37.04
C GLY A 91 -16.07 20.03 -37.50
N GLU A 92 -15.89 19.09 -36.58
CA GLU A 92 -15.59 17.70 -36.90
C GLU A 92 -16.85 16.85 -37.05
N ARG A 93 -16.75 15.75 -37.81
CA ARG A 93 -17.85 14.79 -37.90
C ARG A 93 -18.09 14.08 -36.58
N LYS A 94 -19.36 14.05 -36.16
CA LYS A 94 -19.79 13.21 -35.05
C LYS A 94 -19.56 11.74 -35.41
N ARG A 95 -19.15 10.94 -34.43
CA ARG A 95 -18.94 9.50 -34.58
C ARG A 95 -19.69 8.75 -33.50
N PHE A 96 -20.46 7.75 -33.90
CA PHE A 96 -21.02 6.80 -32.96
C PHE A 96 -19.88 6.06 -32.26
N SER A 97 -19.93 6.04 -30.93
CA SER A 97 -19.06 5.22 -30.09
C SER A 97 -19.95 4.49 -29.09
N SER A 98 -19.92 3.16 -29.14
CA SER A 98 -20.66 2.31 -28.21
C SER A 98 -20.21 2.59 -26.77
N LYS A 99 -21.18 2.74 -25.87
CA LYS A 99 -20.98 2.82 -24.41
C LYS A 99 -20.76 1.41 -23.83
N ILE A 100 -21.35 0.40 -24.46
CA ILE A 100 -21.20 -1.02 -24.07
C ILE A 100 -19.81 -1.55 -24.44
N LEU A 101 -19.36 -1.32 -25.67
CA LEU A 101 -18.09 -1.81 -26.20
C LEU A 101 -17.30 -0.69 -26.88
N ALA A 102 -16.48 0.00 -26.09
CA ALA A 102 -15.63 1.07 -26.58
C ALA A 102 -14.73 0.63 -27.77
N PRO A 103 -14.33 1.58 -28.64
CA PRO A 103 -13.38 1.32 -29.71
C PRO A 103 -12.12 0.63 -29.18
N TRP A 104 -11.61 -0.34 -29.95
CA TRP A 104 -10.40 -1.11 -29.60
C TRP A 104 -10.43 -1.91 -28.29
N CYS A 105 -11.56 -1.95 -27.58
CA CYS A 105 -11.73 -2.79 -26.39
C CYS A 105 -11.44 -4.27 -26.71
N ARG A 106 -10.52 -4.86 -25.94
CA ARG A 106 -10.12 -6.28 -26.01
C ARG A 106 -10.49 -7.07 -24.75
N LYS A 107 -10.95 -6.38 -23.71
CA LYS A 107 -11.28 -6.98 -22.42
C LYS A 107 -12.26 -6.11 -21.66
N SER A 108 -13.13 -6.74 -20.89
CA SER A 108 -14.06 -6.02 -20.02
C SER A 108 -13.32 -5.17 -18.98
N PRO A 109 -13.94 -4.07 -18.49
CA PRO A 109 -13.41 -3.29 -17.39
C PRO A 109 -13.11 -4.15 -16.15
N LYS A 110 -14.00 -5.10 -15.84
CA LYS A 110 -13.85 -5.96 -14.66
C LYS A 110 -12.62 -6.86 -14.73
N VAL A 111 -12.34 -7.45 -15.89
CA VAL A 111 -11.10 -8.21 -16.11
C VAL A 111 -9.88 -7.29 -15.93
N SER A 112 -9.95 -6.06 -16.46
CA SER A 112 -8.85 -5.09 -16.32
C SER A 112 -8.59 -4.67 -14.87
N GLU A 113 -9.61 -4.60 -14.02
CA GLU A 113 -9.49 -4.28 -12.59
C GLU A 113 -8.79 -5.39 -11.78
N VAL A 114 -9.00 -6.66 -12.15
CA VAL A 114 -8.47 -7.81 -11.40
C VAL A 114 -6.99 -8.06 -11.68
N LEU A 115 -6.51 -7.81 -12.90
CA LEU A 115 -5.11 -8.12 -13.26
C LEU A 115 -4.07 -7.39 -12.36
N PRO A 116 -4.21 -6.08 -12.08
CA PRO A 116 -3.31 -5.39 -11.16
C PRO A 116 -3.36 -5.99 -9.75
N LEU A 117 -4.52 -6.43 -9.27
CA LEU A 117 -4.63 -7.09 -7.96
C LEU A 117 -3.83 -8.40 -7.93
N LEU A 118 -3.96 -9.23 -8.96
CA LEU A 118 -3.16 -10.47 -9.06
C LEU A 118 -1.65 -10.18 -9.07
N TYR A 119 -1.24 -9.13 -9.78
CA TYR A 119 0.14 -8.66 -9.79
C TYR A 119 0.58 -8.19 -8.39
N LEU A 120 -0.27 -7.38 -7.74
CA LEU A 120 -0.09 -6.91 -6.37
C LEU A 120 0.02 -8.06 -5.37
N HIS A 121 -0.68 -9.16 -5.59
CA HIS A 121 -0.68 -10.35 -4.74
C HIS A 121 0.42 -11.36 -5.06
N GLY A 122 1.27 -11.08 -6.06
CA GLY A 122 2.52 -11.81 -6.30
C GLY A 122 2.58 -12.63 -7.59
N LEU A 123 1.56 -12.55 -8.45
CA LEU A 123 1.66 -13.13 -9.80
C LEU A 123 2.65 -12.30 -10.64
N SER A 124 3.72 -12.91 -11.16
CA SER A 124 4.67 -12.19 -12.01
C SER A 124 4.02 -11.81 -13.34
N GLY A 125 4.49 -10.71 -13.96
CA GLY A 125 4.01 -10.26 -15.28
C GLY A 125 4.15 -11.33 -16.37
N GLY A 126 5.13 -12.24 -16.25
CA GLY A 126 5.30 -13.38 -17.15
C GLY A 126 4.38 -14.58 -16.86
N ASP A 127 3.80 -14.64 -15.66
CA ASP A 127 2.98 -15.77 -15.20
C ASP A 127 1.49 -15.55 -15.50
N PHE A 128 1.08 -14.35 -15.93
CA PHE A 128 -0.32 -14.05 -16.28
C PHE A 128 -0.87 -14.94 -17.39
N VAL A 129 -0.12 -15.11 -18.49
CA VAL A 129 -0.55 -15.97 -19.59
C VAL A 129 -0.62 -17.44 -19.11
N PRO A 130 0.44 -18.03 -18.53
CA PRO A 130 0.37 -19.38 -17.96
C PRO A 130 -0.77 -19.61 -16.94
N ALA A 131 -1.09 -18.62 -16.12
CA ALA A 131 -2.09 -18.76 -15.05
C ALA A 131 -3.53 -18.53 -15.51
N LEU A 132 -3.76 -17.65 -16.49
CA LEU A 132 -5.11 -17.19 -16.83
C LEU A 132 -5.54 -17.49 -18.26
N GLU A 133 -4.64 -17.88 -19.17
CA GLU A 133 -5.01 -18.14 -20.57
C GLU A 133 -6.03 -19.26 -20.69
N GLN A 134 -5.83 -20.38 -19.99
CA GLN A 134 -6.80 -21.50 -20.01
C GLN A 134 -8.14 -21.10 -19.39
N PHE A 135 -8.11 -20.31 -18.31
CA PHE A 135 -9.32 -19.85 -17.62
C PHE A 135 -10.12 -18.85 -18.47
N LEU A 136 -9.42 -17.90 -19.11
CA LEU A 136 -10.04 -16.84 -19.90
C LEU A 136 -10.24 -17.24 -21.37
N GLY A 137 -9.70 -18.36 -21.82
CA GLY A 137 -9.73 -18.81 -23.22
C GLY A 137 -8.92 -17.95 -24.19
N SER A 138 -8.10 -17.01 -23.69
CA SER A 138 -7.27 -16.14 -24.53
C SER A 138 -6.13 -15.49 -23.76
N ALA A 139 -4.96 -15.41 -24.39
CA ALA A 139 -3.82 -14.62 -23.90
C ALA A 139 -3.98 -13.10 -24.14
N ALA A 140 -5.01 -12.68 -24.89
CA ALA A 140 -5.19 -11.29 -25.29
C ALA A 140 -5.36 -10.37 -24.08
N GLY A 141 -4.49 -9.36 -23.96
CA GLY A 141 -4.55 -8.38 -22.87
C GLY A 141 -3.99 -8.85 -21.53
N LEU A 142 -3.36 -10.03 -21.49
CA LEU A 142 -2.63 -10.59 -20.34
C LEU A 142 -1.11 -10.38 -20.41
N SER A 143 -0.61 -9.71 -21.45
CA SER A 143 0.82 -9.49 -21.63
C SER A 143 1.41 -8.61 -20.53
N GLY A 144 2.67 -8.85 -20.17
CA GLY A 144 3.40 -8.03 -19.18
C GLY A 144 3.32 -6.51 -19.42
N PRO A 145 3.49 -5.99 -20.65
CA PRO A 145 3.30 -4.56 -20.93
C PRO A 145 1.89 -4.06 -20.63
N THR A 146 0.86 -4.89 -20.84
CA THR A 146 -0.52 -4.52 -20.52
C THR A 146 -0.72 -4.42 -19.01
N VAL A 147 -0.16 -5.36 -18.24
CA VAL A 147 -0.19 -5.31 -16.76
C VAL A 147 0.53 -4.07 -16.26
N ASN A 148 1.74 -3.77 -16.77
CA ASN A 148 2.49 -2.56 -16.40
C ASN A 148 1.74 -1.26 -16.72
N ARG A 149 0.99 -1.22 -17.83
CA ARG A 149 0.15 -0.06 -18.14
C ARG A 149 -0.99 0.10 -17.13
N LEU A 150 -1.59 -1.00 -16.68
CA LEU A 150 -2.67 -0.96 -15.70
C LEU A 150 -2.16 -0.54 -14.31
N THR A 151 -0.90 -0.82 -13.98
CA THR A 151 -0.29 -0.36 -12.73
C THR A 151 0.11 1.12 -12.76
N LYS A 152 0.05 1.80 -13.92
CA LYS A 152 0.32 3.25 -14.01
C LYS A 152 -0.62 4.04 -13.09
N GLN A 153 -1.88 3.63 -13.00
CA GLN A 153 -2.87 4.25 -12.11
C GLN A 153 -2.38 4.27 -10.65
N TRP A 154 -1.60 3.29 -10.21
CA TRP A 154 -1.09 3.28 -8.84
C TRP A 154 -0.10 4.41 -8.55
N THR A 155 0.65 4.86 -9.56
CA THR A 155 1.51 6.04 -9.44
C THR A 155 0.67 7.30 -9.29
N ASP A 156 -0.41 7.42 -10.07
CA ASP A 156 -1.33 8.55 -9.98
C ASP A 156 -2.04 8.55 -8.61
N ASP A 157 -2.46 7.38 -8.12
CA ASP A 157 -3.06 7.19 -6.80
C ASP A 157 -2.07 7.56 -5.67
N HIS A 158 -0.80 7.13 -5.77
CA HIS A 158 0.25 7.50 -4.81
C HIS A 158 0.51 9.01 -4.81
N THR A 159 0.50 9.63 -5.99
CA THR A 159 0.68 11.08 -6.14
C THR A 159 -0.48 11.82 -5.48
N ALA A 160 -1.73 11.40 -5.72
CA ALA A 160 -2.91 11.95 -5.07
C ALA A 160 -2.87 11.76 -3.55
N PHE A 161 -2.46 10.57 -3.09
CA PHE A 161 -2.29 10.27 -1.67
C PHE A 161 -1.23 11.14 -0.99
N GLN A 162 -0.13 11.44 -1.68
CA GLN A 162 0.92 12.34 -1.19
C GLN A 162 0.53 13.81 -1.25
N ALA A 163 -0.47 14.20 -2.04
CA ALA A 163 -0.98 15.57 -2.08
C ALA A 163 -2.13 15.82 -1.09
N ARG A 164 -2.64 14.78 -0.41
CA ARG A 164 -3.82 14.90 0.46
C ARG A 164 -3.59 15.80 1.66
N ASP A 165 -4.63 16.49 2.09
CA ASP A 165 -4.63 17.26 3.33
C ASP A 165 -4.55 16.32 4.56
N LEU A 166 -3.66 16.66 5.49
CA LEU A 166 -3.46 15.97 6.77
C LEU A 166 -4.00 16.80 7.95
N SER A 167 -4.48 18.03 7.73
CA SER A 167 -4.99 18.91 8.79
C SER A 167 -6.18 18.32 9.56
N GLY A 168 -7.00 17.49 8.90
CA GLY A 168 -8.12 16.77 9.51
C GLY A 168 -7.75 15.46 10.21
N SER A 169 -6.48 15.06 10.21
CA SER A 169 -5.97 13.83 10.83
C SER A 169 -4.96 14.14 11.93
N ASP A 170 -5.40 14.00 13.18
CA ASP A 170 -4.54 14.19 14.34
C ASP A 170 -3.80 12.89 14.70
N TYR A 171 -2.51 12.82 14.35
CA TYR A 171 -1.66 11.66 14.61
C TYR A 171 -0.90 11.82 15.94
N VAL A 172 -1.29 11.03 16.94
CA VAL A 172 -0.71 11.10 18.30
C VAL A 172 0.59 10.32 18.40
N TYR A 173 0.65 9.16 17.75
CA TYR A 173 1.85 8.35 17.63
C TYR A 173 2.21 8.15 16.18
N VAL A 174 3.51 8.11 15.88
CA VAL A 174 4.01 7.85 14.53
C VAL A 174 5.08 6.78 14.59
N TRP A 175 5.00 5.79 13.72
CA TRP A 175 6.12 4.91 13.40
C TRP A 175 6.79 5.35 12.12
N ALA A 176 8.11 5.35 12.13
CA ALA A 176 8.96 5.66 11.00
C ALA A 176 9.91 4.49 10.72
N ASP A 177 9.99 4.05 9.47
CA ASP A 177 10.90 2.97 9.07
C ASP A 177 11.38 3.13 7.62
N GLY A 178 12.54 2.54 7.33
CA GLY A 178 13.13 2.43 6.01
C GLY A 178 12.91 1.04 5.41
N VAL A 179 12.25 0.96 4.26
CA VAL A 179 12.01 -0.30 3.55
C VAL A 179 12.84 -0.35 2.28
N HIS A 180 13.60 -1.41 2.09
CA HIS A 180 14.41 -1.62 0.89
C HIS A 180 13.76 -2.63 -0.06
N PRO A 181 12.87 -2.20 -0.99
CA PRO A 181 12.34 -3.09 -2.03
C PRO A 181 13.45 -3.49 -3.00
N LYS A 182 13.35 -4.69 -3.58
CA LYS A 182 14.22 -5.09 -4.69
C LYS A 182 13.72 -4.44 -5.98
N VAL A 183 14.54 -3.56 -6.58
CA VAL A 183 14.25 -2.90 -7.86
C VAL A 183 15.11 -3.52 -8.96
N ARG A 184 14.52 -3.79 -10.14
CA ARG A 184 15.19 -4.49 -11.24
C ARG A 184 15.98 -3.55 -12.16
N LEU A 185 15.50 -2.33 -12.38
CA LEU A 185 16.17 -1.29 -13.15
C LEU A 185 16.22 0.00 -12.31
N GLY A 186 17.41 0.56 -12.10
CA GLY A 186 17.62 1.75 -11.26
C GLY A 186 18.78 1.61 -10.29
N GLN A 187 19.06 2.66 -9.51
CA GLN A 187 20.15 2.62 -8.52
C GLN A 187 19.88 1.58 -7.43
N ALA A 188 20.95 0.87 -7.03
CA ALA A 188 20.93 -0.23 -6.06
C ALA A 188 20.57 0.18 -4.61
N HIS A 189 20.17 1.43 -4.37
CA HIS A 189 20.07 2.05 -3.03
C HIS A 189 18.73 2.75 -2.75
N SER A 190 17.66 2.48 -3.50
CA SER A 190 16.34 3.04 -3.16
C SER A 190 15.86 2.48 -1.82
N CYS A 191 15.71 3.38 -0.85
CA CYS A 191 14.94 3.14 0.36
C CYS A 191 13.56 3.78 0.16
N VAL A 192 12.52 3.11 0.61
CA VAL A 192 11.18 3.70 0.74
C VAL A 192 11.02 4.04 2.21
N LEU A 193 11.00 5.33 2.50
CA LEU A 193 10.72 5.86 3.83
C LEU A 193 9.22 5.80 4.07
N VAL A 194 8.82 5.27 5.23
CA VAL A 194 7.42 5.02 5.57
C VAL A 194 7.08 5.72 6.87
N LEU A 195 5.97 6.45 6.88
CA LEU A 195 5.34 6.97 8.09
C LEU A 195 3.96 6.34 8.27
N MET A 196 3.72 5.78 9.46
CA MET A 196 2.41 5.25 9.88
C MET A 196 2.01 5.94 11.18
N GLY A 197 0.80 6.48 11.27
CA GLY A 197 0.27 7.19 12.43
C GLY A 197 -0.80 6.42 13.19
N VAL A 198 -1.04 6.82 14.43
CA VAL A 198 -2.26 6.51 15.20
C VAL A 198 -3.09 7.78 15.30
N ARG A 199 -4.31 7.74 14.77
CA ARG A 199 -5.27 8.85 14.89
C ARG A 199 -5.76 8.96 16.35
N ALA A 200 -6.36 10.10 16.71
CA ALA A 200 -6.97 10.30 18.02
C ALA A 200 -8.00 9.23 18.44
N ASP A 201 -8.63 8.54 17.48
CA ASP A 201 -9.57 7.42 17.70
C ASP A 201 -8.87 6.05 17.87
N GLY A 202 -7.54 6.01 17.89
CA GLY A 202 -6.72 4.82 18.03
C GLY A 202 -6.53 3.97 16.77
N ARG A 203 -7.13 4.35 15.63
CA ARG A 203 -6.90 3.66 14.35
C ARG A 203 -5.52 3.98 13.79
N LYS A 204 -4.87 2.97 13.22
CA LYS A 204 -3.60 3.14 12.51
C LYS A 204 -3.87 3.54 11.07
N GLU A 205 -3.09 4.48 10.55
CA GLU A 205 -3.21 5.00 9.20
C GLU A 205 -1.83 5.24 8.61
N LEU A 206 -1.65 4.96 7.33
CA LEU A 206 -0.46 5.26 6.58
C LEU A 206 -0.43 6.77 6.34
N ILE A 207 0.60 7.46 6.81
CA ILE A 207 0.72 8.91 6.64
C ILE A 207 1.33 9.21 5.27
N ALA A 208 2.54 8.69 5.02
CA ALA A 208 3.31 9.02 3.83
C ALA A 208 4.26 7.88 3.44
N LEU A 209 4.57 7.80 2.14
CA LEU A 209 5.67 6.99 1.60
C LEU A 209 6.47 7.77 0.56
N ALA A 210 7.77 7.90 0.76
CA ALA A 210 8.64 8.58 -0.19
C ALA A 210 9.85 7.72 -0.56
N GLU A 211 10.34 7.89 -1.78
CA GLU A 211 11.65 7.39 -2.17
C GLU A 211 12.73 8.25 -1.50
N GLY A 212 13.67 7.61 -0.82
CA GLY A 212 14.87 8.21 -0.29
C GLY A 212 16.11 7.62 -0.94
N LEU A 213 17.12 8.45 -1.20
CA LEU A 213 18.42 8.02 -1.75
C LEU A 213 19.30 7.28 -0.72
N ARG A 214 18.72 6.97 0.46
CA ARG A 214 19.20 6.28 1.68
C ARG A 214 18.32 6.82 2.85
N GLU A 215 18.53 6.33 4.07
CA GLU A 215 17.97 6.96 5.29
C GLU A 215 18.78 8.19 5.73
N SER A 216 19.00 9.15 4.82
CA SER A 216 19.71 10.39 5.13
C SER A 216 18.83 11.36 5.92
N THR A 217 19.45 12.28 6.67
CA THR A 217 18.73 13.37 7.36
C THR A 217 17.86 14.15 6.39
N GLU A 218 18.39 14.51 5.23
CA GLU A 218 17.68 15.30 4.22
C GLU A 218 16.44 14.57 3.68
N SER A 219 16.55 13.27 3.37
CA SER A 219 15.40 12.48 2.88
C SER A 219 14.27 12.40 3.91
N TRP A 220 14.63 12.23 5.19
CA TRP A 220 13.65 12.25 6.29
C TRP A 220 13.08 13.65 6.52
N ALA A 221 13.92 14.70 6.48
CA ALA A 221 13.48 16.07 6.66
C ALA A 221 12.51 16.50 5.56
N ASP A 222 12.77 16.14 4.31
CA ASP A 222 11.87 16.44 3.20
C ASP A 222 10.50 15.76 3.38
N LEU A 223 10.48 14.49 3.78
CA LEU A 223 9.25 13.77 4.04
C LEU A 223 8.46 14.38 5.21
N LEU A 224 9.14 14.71 6.32
CA LEU A 224 8.51 15.31 7.50
C LEU A 224 8.02 16.73 7.22
N ARG A 225 8.82 17.56 6.52
CA ARG A 225 8.43 18.93 6.14
C ARG A 225 7.24 18.92 5.19
N ASP A 226 7.19 17.96 4.27
CA ASP A 226 6.03 17.75 3.41
C ASP A 226 4.77 17.40 4.22
N CYS A 227 4.87 16.48 5.19
CA CYS A 227 3.75 16.18 6.09
C CYS A 227 3.29 17.42 6.87
N ARG A 228 4.24 18.20 7.42
CA ARG A 228 3.94 19.45 8.14
C ARG A 228 3.26 20.48 7.24
N ARG A 229 3.73 20.65 6.01
CA ARG A 229 3.12 21.53 5.00
C ARG A 229 1.69 21.10 4.64
N ARG A 230 1.41 19.80 4.65
CA ARG A 230 0.06 19.25 4.46
C ARG A 230 -0.82 19.33 5.72
N GLY A 231 -0.35 19.95 6.80
CA GLY A 231 -1.16 20.21 8.00
C GLY A 231 -0.98 19.19 9.12
N MET A 232 -0.03 18.25 9.02
CA MET A 232 0.28 17.35 10.13
C MET A 232 0.88 18.14 11.31
N THR A 233 0.27 18.00 12.47
CA THR A 233 0.78 18.56 13.73
C THR A 233 1.84 17.66 14.36
N ASP A 234 2.65 18.22 15.26
CA ASP A 234 3.61 17.47 16.06
C ASP A 234 2.93 16.27 16.77
N PRO A 235 3.41 15.03 16.54
CA PRO A 235 2.97 13.86 17.30
C PRO A 235 3.57 13.88 18.71
N ALA A 236 2.96 13.14 19.64
CA ALA A 236 3.48 13.02 21.00
C ALA A 236 4.73 12.13 21.07
N LEU A 237 4.78 11.08 20.25
CA LEU A 237 5.89 10.13 20.16
C LEU A 237 6.12 9.66 18.72
N VAL A 238 7.37 9.63 18.30
CA VAL A 238 7.82 8.96 17.07
C VAL A 238 8.68 7.75 17.42
N ALA A 239 8.26 6.58 16.97
CA ALA A 239 8.98 5.32 17.14
C ALA A 239 9.67 4.89 15.84
N GLY A 240 10.96 4.61 15.89
CA GLY A 240 11.73 4.25 14.69
C GLY A 240 13.00 3.46 15.00
N ASP A 241 13.71 3.04 13.94
CA ASP A 241 15.08 2.55 14.12
C ASP A 241 16.02 3.70 14.50
N GLY A 242 17.19 3.36 15.00
CA GLY A 242 18.22 4.27 15.44
C GLY A 242 18.96 5.05 14.36
N ALA A 243 18.40 5.19 13.16
CA ALA A 243 19.00 5.94 12.07
C ALA A 243 19.16 7.41 12.46
N MET A 244 20.40 7.89 12.56
CA MET A 244 20.70 9.28 12.97
C MET A 244 19.99 10.32 12.07
N GLY A 245 19.75 9.97 10.79
CA GLY A 245 19.04 10.84 9.85
C GLY A 245 17.61 11.16 10.28
N LEU A 246 16.85 10.16 10.72
CA LEU A 246 15.47 10.34 11.19
C LEU A 246 15.41 11.28 12.39
N TRP A 247 16.26 11.05 13.40
CA TRP A 247 16.20 11.79 14.65
C TRP A 247 16.62 13.26 14.50
N ASN A 248 17.65 13.52 13.69
CA ASN A 248 18.04 14.89 13.36
C ASN A 248 16.93 15.64 12.61
N ALA A 249 16.30 14.98 11.64
CA ALA A 249 15.17 15.56 10.91
C ALA A 249 13.95 15.79 11.81
N LEU A 250 13.68 14.87 12.73
CA LEU A 250 12.57 14.98 13.67
C LEU A 250 12.75 16.18 14.61
N ALA A 251 13.95 16.36 15.19
CA ALA A 251 14.26 17.48 16.06
C ALA A 251 14.12 18.85 15.35
N GLU A 252 14.40 18.89 14.04
CA GLU A 252 14.23 20.10 13.23
C GLU A 252 12.75 20.38 12.90
N VAL A 253 12.02 19.34 12.46
CA VAL A 253 10.70 19.52 11.84
C VAL A 253 9.55 19.37 12.83
N PHE A 254 9.67 18.56 13.88
CA PHE A 254 8.65 18.35 14.91
C PHE A 254 9.32 18.35 16.30
N PRO A 255 9.84 19.49 16.77
CA PRO A 255 10.67 19.57 17.98
C PRO A 255 9.93 19.19 19.27
N ALA A 256 8.59 19.19 19.28
CA ALA A 256 7.82 18.77 20.45
C ALA A 256 7.66 17.25 20.55
N ALA A 257 7.94 16.51 19.48
CA ALA A 257 7.76 15.06 19.45
C ALA A 257 8.87 14.34 20.22
N ARG A 258 8.51 13.41 21.10
CA ARG A 258 9.49 12.54 21.76
C ARG A 258 9.97 11.44 20.83
N HIS A 259 11.17 10.94 21.09
CA HIS A 259 11.82 9.91 20.28
C HIS A 259 11.75 8.57 21.02
N GLN A 260 11.28 7.52 20.36
CA GLN A 260 11.31 6.14 20.85
C GLN A 260 12.14 5.27 19.91
N ARG A 261 13.16 4.61 20.44
CA ARG A 261 13.93 3.63 19.67
C ARG A 261 13.27 2.25 19.71
N CYS A 262 13.17 1.60 18.55
CA CYS A 262 12.60 0.27 18.44
C CYS A 262 13.46 -0.78 19.17
N TRP A 263 12.85 -1.51 20.11
CA TRP A 263 13.52 -2.58 20.86
C TRP A 263 13.94 -3.75 19.97
N VAL A 264 13.18 -4.07 18.91
CA VAL A 264 13.51 -5.16 17.98
C VAL A 264 14.84 -4.88 17.26
N HIS A 265 14.98 -3.68 16.70
CA HIS A 265 16.22 -3.25 16.07
C HIS A 265 17.35 -3.10 17.08
N LYS A 266 17.06 -2.58 18.27
CA LYS A 266 18.05 -2.47 19.34
C LYS A 266 18.63 -3.82 19.75
N VAL A 267 17.78 -4.81 20.01
CA VAL A 267 18.20 -6.17 20.35
C VAL A 267 19.10 -6.74 19.25
N ARG A 268 18.72 -6.60 17.97
CA ARG A 268 19.55 -7.04 16.83
C ARG A 268 20.93 -6.37 16.84
N ASN A 269 20.98 -5.06 17.08
CA ASN A 269 22.22 -4.29 17.14
C ASN A 269 23.13 -4.73 18.30
N VAL A 270 22.56 -5.08 19.46
CA VAL A 270 23.30 -5.62 20.60
C VAL A 270 23.81 -7.04 20.29
N MET A 271 22.98 -7.92 19.72
CA MET A 271 23.40 -9.27 19.35
C MET A 271 24.58 -9.27 18.37
N ASN A 272 24.59 -8.34 17.40
CA ASN A 272 25.70 -8.18 16.45
C ASN A 272 27.02 -7.74 17.09
N ALA A 273 26.98 -7.18 18.30
CA ALA A 273 28.17 -6.80 19.07
C ALA A 273 28.62 -7.90 20.06
N LEU A 274 27.97 -9.07 20.04
CA LEU A 274 28.22 -10.18 20.96
C LEU A 274 28.56 -11.47 20.22
N PRO A 275 29.45 -12.32 20.77
CA PRO A 275 29.67 -13.66 20.25
C PRO A 275 28.42 -14.53 20.44
N LYS A 276 28.19 -15.48 19.53
CA LYS A 276 27.00 -16.37 19.54
C LYS A 276 26.76 -17.06 20.89
N SER A 277 27.83 -17.40 21.62
CA SER A 277 27.74 -18.04 22.95
C SER A 277 27.14 -17.14 24.03
N ALA A 278 27.29 -15.82 23.94
CA ALA A 278 26.76 -14.86 24.91
C ALA A 278 25.35 -14.37 24.57
N GLN A 279 24.92 -14.52 23.31
CA GLN A 279 23.64 -14.00 22.81
C GLN A 279 22.40 -14.54 23.56
N PRO A 280 22.30 -15.84 23.93
CA PRO A 280 21.11 -16.33 24.65
C PRO A 280 20.90 -15.64 26.00
N GLY A 281 21.97 -15.46 26.78
CA GLY A 281 21.91 -14.76 28.07
C GLY A 281 21.60 -13.27 27.88
N ALA A 282 22.28 -12.62 26.92
CA ALA A 282 22.08 -11.20 26.68
C ALA A 282 20.65 -10.91 26.19
N LYS A 283 20.07 -11.80 25.36
CA LYS A 283 18.69 -11.68 24.91
C LYS A 283 17.70 -11.73 26.08
N LYS A 284 17.90 -12.64 27.05
CA LYS A 284 17.07 -12.69 28.27
C LYS A 284 17.18 -11.40 29.06
N ALA A 285 18.40 -10.92 29.32
CA ALA A 285 18.61 -9.67 30.05
C ALA A 285 17.99 -8.45 29.35
N LEU A 286 18.04 -8.37 28.01
CA LEU A 286 17.35 -7.32 27.26
C LEU A 286 15.82 -7.44 27.33
N GLN A 287 15.28 -8.65 27.42
CA GLN A 287 13.85 -8.86 27.64
C GLN A 287 13.41 -8.39 29.03
N GLU A 288 14.24 -8.57 30.06
CA GLU A 288 13.98 -8.03 31.40
C GLU A 288 13.91 -6.50 31.39
N ILE A 289 14.80 -5.82 30.66
CA ILE A 289 14.74 -4.35 30.53
C ILE A 289 13.47 -3.92 29.79
N CYS A 290 13.21 -4.54 28.64
CA CYS A 290 12.11 -4.18 27.76
C CYS A 290 10.72 -4.44 28.38
N ASN A 291 10.59 -5.46 29.22
CA ASN A 291 9.34 -5.89 29.86
C ASN A 291 9.28 -5.58 31.36
N ALA A 292 10.17 -4.74 31.88
CA ALA A 292 10.09 -4.30 33.26
C ALA A 292 8.73 -3.67 33.56
N GLU A 293 8.31 -3.72 34.82
CA GLU A 293 7.02 -3.18 35.24
C GLU A 293 6.95 -1.65 35.16
N ASP A 294 8.10 -0.99 35.33
CA ASP A 294 8.22 0.46 35.27
C ASP A 294 9.62 0.92 34.84
N ARG A 295 9.79 2.24 34.70
CA ARG A 295 11.06 2.86 34.29
C ARG A 295 12.19 2.65 35.30
N ALA A 296 11.90 2.60 36.59
CA ALA A 296 12.92 2.42 37.63
C ALA A 296 13.49 0.99 37.62
N HIS A 297 12.61 0.01 37.45
CA HIS A 297 12.98 -1.39 37.27
C HIS A 297 13.75 -1.61 35.96
N ALA A 298 13.33 -0.96 34.87
CA ALA A 298 14.08 -1.00 33.61
C ALA A 298 15.50 -0.42 33.77
N ALA A 299 15.63 0.75 34.40
CA ALA A 299 16.93 1.38 34.65
C ALA A 299 17.84 0.53 35.55
N LYS A 300 17.27 -0.16 36.55
CA LYS A 300 18.01 -1.15 37.35
C LYS A 300 18.49 -2.32 36.49
N ALA A 301 17.62 -2.87 35.63
CA ALA A 301 17.99 -3.95 34.72
C ALA A 301 19.08 -3.52 33.70
N VAL A 302 19.08 -2.25 33.26
CA VAL A 302 20.17 -1.68 32.44
C VAL A 302 21.49 -1.69 33.21
N LYS A 303 21.49 -1.27 34.48
CA LYS A 303 22.70 -1.31 35.33
C LYS A 303 23.20 -2.72 35.53
N ASP A 304 22.31 -3.68 35.74
CA ASP A 304 22.67 -5.10 35.87
C ASP A 304 23.25 -5.65 34.55
N PHE A 305 22.64 -5.31 33.40
CA PHE A 305 23.19 -5.65 32.08
C PHE A 305 24.59 -5.06 31.89
N ALA A 306 24.79 -3.79 32.25
CA ALA A 306 26.09 -3.12 32.17
C ALA A 306 27.14 -3.81 33.06
N LYS A 307 26.76 -4.23 34.28
CA LYS A 307 27.64 -4.95 35.19
C LYS A 307 28.03 -6.33 34.65
N THR A 308 27.07 -7.09 34.12
CA THR A 308 27.30 -8.45 33.62
C THR A 308 28.11 -8.48 32.33
N TYR A 309 27.82 -7.57 31.39
CA TYR A 309 28.40 -7.60 30.05
C TYR A 309 29.53 -6.57 29.85
N GLY A 310 29.63 -5.53 30.68
CA GLY A 310 30.49 -4.36 30.43
C GLY A 310 31.98 -4.66 30.40
N ALA A 311 32.47 -5.57 31.25
CA ALA A 311 33.89 -5.92 31.29
C ALA A 311 34.38 -6.61 30.02
N LYS A 312 33.56 -7.46 29.40
CA LYS A 312 33.93 -8.26 28.21
C LYS A 312 33.44 -7.64 26.90
N TRP A 313 32.29 -6.97 26.93
CA TRP A 313 31.61 -6.47 25.74
C TRP A 313 31.11 -5.02 25.93
N PRO A 314 32.00 -4.05 26.17
CA PRO A 314 31.62 -2.66 26.42
C PRO A 314 30.85 -2.03 25.26
N LYS A 315 31.12 -2.45 24.00
CA LYS A 315 30.36 -2.00 22.82
C LYS A 315 28.89 -2.43 22.85
N ALA A 316 28.58 -3.59 23.41
CA ALA A 316 27.21 -4.08 23.52
C ALA A 316 26.44 -3.30 24.60
N VAL A 317 27.11 -2.97 25.71
CA VAL A 317 26.55 -2.14 26.80
C VAL A 317 26.28 -0.71 26.34
N LYS A 318 27.24 -0.07 25.65
CA LYS A 318 27.07 1.29 25.11
C LYS A 318 25.84 1.44 24.22
N LYS A 319 25.51 0.41 23.43
CA LYS A 319 24.30 0.42 22.59
C LYS A 319 23.01 0.57 23.40
N ILE A 320 22.99 0.23 24.68
CA ILE A 320 21.85 0.41 25.58
C ILE A 320 22.01 1.70 26.38
N THR A 321 23.15 1.89 27.04
CA THR A 321 23.35 3.04 27.96
C THR A 321 23.37 4.39 27.26
N ASP A 322 23.87 4.45 26.02
CA ASP A 322 23.93 5.71 25.27
C ASP A 322 22.56 6.14 24.74
N ASP A 323 21.57 5.24 24.74
CA ASP A 323 20.24 5.42 24.19
C ASP A 323 19.14 5.06 25.22
N GLU A 324 19.46 5.08 26.53
CA GLU A 324 18.57 4.58 27.58
C GLU A 324 17.25 5.37 27.64
N ASP A 325 17.33 6.70 27.58
CA ASP A 325 16.14 7.55 27.65
C ASP A 325 15.21 7.34 26.44
N GLU A 326 15.74 7.26 25.22
CA GLU A 326 14.94 7.00 24.02
C GLU A 326 14.44 5.55 23.94
N LEU A 327 15.11 4.61 24.60
CA LEU A 327 14.63 3.22 24.70
C LEU A 327 13.47 3.09 25.68
N LEU A 328 13.44 3.92 26.72
CA LEU A 328 12.46 3.88 27.81
C LEU A 328 11.38 4.97 27.69
N ALA A 329 11.40 5.82 26.66
CA ALA A 329 10.43 6.90 26.45
C ALA A 329 8.97 6.43 26.47
N PHE A 330 8.70 5.18 26.06
CA PHE A 330 7.35 4.60 26.07
C PHE A 330 6.72 4.54 27.47
N TYR A 331 7.49 4.52 28.56
CA TYR A 331 6.97 4.50 29.94
C TYR A 331 6.22 5.80 30.32
N ASP A 332 6.44 6.90 29.59
CA ASP A 332 5.75 8.18 29.78
C ASP A 332 4.35 8.21 29.12
N PHE A 333 3.88 7.07 28.60
CA PHE A 333 2.61 6.87 27.91
C PHE A 333 1.82 5.71 28.54
N PRO A 334 0.50 5.55 28.27
CA PRO A 334 -0.31 4.48 28.86
C PRO A 334 0.28 3.08 28.74
N ALA A 335 0.20 2.28 29.81
CA ALA A 335 0.74 0.92 29.85
C ALA A 335 0.20 0.02 28.74
N GLU A 336 -1.07 0.20 28.39
CA GLU A 336 -1.77 -0.50 27.32
C GLU A 336 -1.13 -0.24 25.95
N HIS A 337 -0.51 0.91 25.76
CA HIS A 337 0.12 1.31 24.51
C HIS A 337 1.55 0.74 24.36
N TRP A 338 2.22 0.39 25.46
CA TRP A 338 3.63 -0.03 25.45
C TRP A 338 3.92 -1.19 24.51
N ILE A 339 3.01 -2.15 24.38
CA ILE A 339 3.18 -3.27 23.44
C ILE A 339 3.29 -2.82 21.98
N HIS A 340 2.67 -1.69 21.64
CA HIS A 340 2.74 -1.09 20.29
C HIS A 340 3.94 -0.14 20.15
N LEU A 341 4.28 0.62 21.19
CA LEU A 341 5.32 1.65 21.12
C LEU A 341 6.75 1.09 21.17
N ARG A 342 6.96 -0.07 21.80
CA ARG A 342 8.28 -0.70 21.90
C ARG A 342 8.82 -1.24 20.57
N THR A 343 7.99 -1.30 19.52
CA THR A 343 8.35 -1.96 18.24
C THR A 343 7.83 -1.23 17.02
N THR A 344 8.58 -1.32 15.92
CA THR A 344 8.17 -0.94 14.56
C THR A 344 7.45 -2.07 13.82
N ASN A 345 7.05 -3.15 14.51
CA ASN A 345 6.35 -4.29 13.93
C ASN A 345 5.08 -3.94 13.11
N PRO A 346 4.27 -2.92 13.45
CA PRO A 346 3.16 -2.51 12.57
C PRO A 346 3.60 -2.22 11.14
N ILE A 347 4.80 -1.63 10.98
CA ILE A 347 5.44 -1.45 9.68
C ILE A 347 6.04 -2.80 9.24
N GLU A 348 6.99 -3.38 9.97
CA GLU A 348 7.72 -4.58 9.51
C GLU A 348 6.81 -5.75 9.06
N SER A 349 5.72 -6.02 9.80
CA SER A 349 4.75 -7.06 9.45
C SER A 349 4.08 -6.78 8.10
N THR A 350 3.68 -5.53 7.87
CA THR A 350 3.07 -5.09 6.60
C THR A 350 4.05 -5.27 5.45
N PHE A 351 5.29 -4.83 5.64
CA PHE A 351 6.31 -4.87 4.58
C PHE A 351 7.00 -6.24 4.43
N SER A 352 6.84 -7.17 5.36
CA SER A 352 7.26 -8.56 5.17
C SER A 352 6.50 -9.21 4.00
N THR A 353 5.20 -8.93 3.92
CA THR A 353 4.33 -9.37 2.82
C THR A 353 4.75 -8.72 1.50
N VAL A 354 5.14 -7.44 1.54
CA VAL A 354 5.68 -6.70 0.39
C VAL A 354 6.99 -7.32 -0.11
N LYS A 355 7.92 -7.62 0.80
CA LYS A 355 9.21 -8.25 0.48
C LYS A 355 9.04 -9.64 -0.13
N LEU A 356 8.06 -10.42 0.36
CA LEU A 356 7.74 -11.74 -0.21
C LEU A 356 7.26 -11.62 -1.65
N ARG A 357 6.36 -10.68 -1.93
CA ARG A 357 5.74 -10.50 -3.25
C ARG A 357 6.69 -9.88 -4.28
N THR A 358 7.50 -8.89 -3.86
CA THR A 358 8.54 -8.28 -4.71
C THR A 358 9.67 -9.26 -5.06
N LYS A 359 9.92 -10.28 -4.23
CA LYS A 359 10.86 -11.37 -4.55
C LYS A 359 10.35 -12.25 -5.71
N VAL A 360 9.06 -12.53 -5.78
CA VAL A 360 8.45 -13.40 -6.81
C VAL A 360 8.37 -12.71 -8.16
N THR A 361 8.04 -11.41 -8.20
CA THR A 361 7.92 -10.64 -9.43
C THR A 361 9.27 -10.24 -10.07
N ARG A 362 10.39 -10.72 -9.51
CA ARG A 362 11.78 -10.36 -9.88
C ARG A 362 12.08 -8.85 -9.77
N GLY A 363 11.35 -8.14 -8.91
CA GLY A 363 11.47 -6.71 -8.67
C GLY A 363 10.65 -5.84 -9.63
N ALA A 364 10.25 -4.66 -9.16
CA ALA A 364 9.55 -3.70 -10.00
C ALA A 364 10.48 -3.15 -11.09
N GLY A 365 9.91 -2.83 -12.26
CA GLY A 365 10.65 -2.38 -13.43
C GLY A 365 11.31 -1.02 -13.27
N SER A 366 10.89 -0.17 -12.33
CA SER A 366 11.52 1.12 -12.01
C SER A 366 11.31 1.47 -10.53
N PRO A 367 12.06 2.43 -9.95
CA PRO A 367 11.85 2.86 -8.57
C PRO A 367 10.44 3.41 -8.33
N ALA A 368 9.91 4.23 -9.26
CA ALA A 368 8.55 4.74 -9.18
C ALA A 368 7.49 3.62 -9.17
N ALA A 369 7.67 2.58 -10.00
CA ALA A 369 6.79 1.42 -9.98
C ALA A 369 6.92 0.60 -8.68
N ALA A 370 8.13 0.54 -8.10
CA ALA A 370 8.35 -0.09 -6.80
C ALA A 370 7.60 0.67 -5.71
N LEU A 371 7.73 2.00 -5.67
CA LEU A 371 7.06 2.86 -4.71
C LEU A 371 5.53 2.75 -4.82
N ALA A 372 4.98 2.81 -6.03
CA ALA A 372 3.54 2.66 -6.26
C ALA A 372 3.01 1.29 -5.82
N MET A 373 3.75 0.21 -6.07
CA MET A 373 3.40 -1.13 -5.59
C MET A 373 3.45 -1.21 -4.06
N VAL A 374 4.51 -0.68 -3.46
CA VAL A 374 4.68 -0.64 -2.01
C VAL A 374 3.55 0.15 -1.36
N PHE A 375 3.15 1.28 -1.95
CA PHE A 375 2.00 2.08 -1.55
C PHE A 375 0.70 1.26 -1.58
N LYS A 376 0.37 0.62 -2.71
CA LYS A 376 -0.87 -0.19 -2.80
C LYS A 376 -0.90 -1.39 -1.87
N LEU A 377 0.26 -1.98 -1.58
CA LEU A 377 0.36 -3.05 -0.59
C LEU A 377 0.14 -2.54 0.83
N ALA A 378 0.68 -1.36 1.16
CA ALA A 378 0.47 -0.73 2.45
C ALA A 378 -0.97 -0.26 2.62
N GLU A 379 -1.58 0.35 1.60
CA GLU A 379 -3.00 0.71 1.54
C GLU A 379 -3.90 -0.50 1.78
N SER A 380 -3.67 -1.62 1.06
CA SER A 380 -4.43 -2.85 1.27
C SER A 380 -4.19 -3.51 2.63
N ALA A 381 -3.01 -3.31 3.23
CA ALA A 381 -2.71 -3.84 4.56
C ALA A 381 -3.34 -3.02 5.69
N GLN A 382 -3.54 -1.73 5.47
CA GLN A 382 -4.12 -0.80 6.43
C GLN A 382 -5.49 -1.27 6.95
N ASP A 383 -6.33 -1.82 6.07
CA ASP A 383 -7.66 -2.34 6.42
C ASP A 383 -7.63 -3.46 7.47
N ARG A 384 -6.48 -4.13 7.62
CA ARG A 384 -6.27 -5.21 8.59
C ARG A 384 -5.43 -4.78 9.78
N TRP A 385 -5.00 -3.52 9.86
CA TRP A 385 -4.22 -3.06 11.00
C TRP A 385 -5.08 -3.02 12.25
N ARG A 386 -4.61 -3.74 13.27
CA ARG A 386 -5.20 -3.66 14.60
C ARG A 386 -4.97 -2.26 15.17
N ALA A 387 -6.06 -1.62 15.60
CA ALA A 387 -6.03 -0.39 16.38
C ALA A 387 -5.12 -0.54 17.62
N ILE A 388 -4.69 0.59 18.18
CA ILE A 388 -3.95 0.57 19.44
C ILE A 388 -4.85 0.00 20.56
N THR A 389 -4.24 -0.65 21.55
CA THR A 389 -4.99 -1.14 22.72
C THR A 389 -5.47 0.06 23.53
N ALA A 390 -6.67 -0.02 24.13
CA ALA A 390 -7.31 1.10 24.84
C ALA A 390 -7.37 2.42 24.04
N PRO A 391 -8.01 2.46 22.84
CA PRO A 391 -8.04 3.64 21.97
C PRO A 391 -8.45 4.95 22.63
N HIS A 392 -9.34 4.90 23.62
CA HIS A 392 -9.82 6.07 24.35
C HIS A 392 -8.69 6.83 25.08
N LEU A 393 -7.59 6.15 25.45
CA LEU A 393 -6.44 6.77 26.12
C LEU A 393 -5.60 7.64 25.18
N VAL A 394 -5.74 7.46 23.86
CA VAL A 394 -5.03 8.27 22.86
C VAL A 394 -5.43 9.75 22.95
N ALA A 395 -6.71 10.02 23.20
CA ALA A 395 -7.21 11.38 23.38
C ALA A 395 -6.61 12.06 24.63
N HIS A 396 -6.40 11.31 25.72
CA HIS A 396 -5.72 11.83 26.92
C HIS A 396 -4.26 12.19 26.65
N VAL A 397 -3.54 11.33 25.92
CA VAL A 397 -2.16 11.61 25.49
C VAL A 397 -2.13 12.88 24.64
N ARG A 398 -3.06 13.04 23.69
CA ARG A 398 -3.14 14.22 22.86
C ARG A 398 -3.45 15.50 23.65
N ALA A 399 -4.30 15.40 24.66
CA ALA A 399 -4.60 16.50 25.58
C ALA A 399 -3.43 16.86 26.51
N GLY A 400 -2.29 16.16 26.42
CA GLY A 400 -1.12 16.41 27.26
C GLY A 400 -1.27 15.88 28.69
N ALA A 401 -2.13 14.87 28.90
CA ALA A 401 -2.23 14.21 30.19
C ALA A 401 -0.89 13.55 30.57
N ARG A 402 -0.55 13.60 31.86
CA ARG A 402 0.69 13.01 32.38
C ARG A 402 0.43 11.55 32.74
N PHE A 403 1.31 10.68 32.29
CA PHE A 403 1.34 9.28 32.69
C PHE A 403 2.63 9.02 33.47
N GLU A 404 2.52 8.40 34.64
CA GLU A 404 3.66 7.93 35.40
C GLU A 404 3.61 6.42 35.46
N ASN A 405 4.66 5.77 34.95
CA ASN A 405 4.73 4.32 34.81
C ASN A 405 3.48 3.73 34.12
N GLY A 406 2.94 4.44 33.14
CA GLY A 406 1.80 3.99 32.35
C GLY A 406 0.43 4.21 32.98
N HIS A 407 0.36 4.80 34.17
CA HIS A 407 -0.89 5.16 34.83
C HIS A 407 -1.16 6.65 34.68
N LEU A 408 -2.42 6.99 34.38
CA LEU A 408 -2.87 8.38 34.30
C LEU A 408 -2.73 9.02 35.67
N VAL A 409 -1.97 10.12 35.74
CA VAL A 409 -1.87 10.94 36.95
C VAL A 409 -2.85 12.08 36.82
N GLU A 410 -3.90 12.06 37.64
CA GLU A 410 -4.79 13.21 37.77
C GLU A 410 -3.96 14.42 38.20
N ARG A 411 -4.18 15.57 37.58
CA ARG A 411 -3.56 16.81 38.07
C ARG A 411 -3.96 16.96 39.54
N PRO A 412 -3.02 17.21 40.47
CA PRO A 412 -3.41 17.65 41.80
C PRO A 412 -4.31 18.87 41.65
N GLU A 413 -5.47 18.88 42.31
CA GLU A 413 -6.28 20.09 42.46
C GLU A 413 -5.47 21.14 43.23
N ALA A 414 -4.74 21.98 42.52
CA ALA A 414 -4.09 23.18 43.04
C ALA A 414 -3.88 24.17 41.88
N ALA A 415 -4.42 25.38 41.83
CA ALA A 415 -5.31 26.08 42.73
C ALA A 415 -6.18 26.99 41.83
N ALA A 416 -7.50 26.82 41.89
CA ALA A 416 -8.41 27.91 41.55
C ALA A 416 -8.43 28.82 42.79
N ALA A 417 -7.54 29.81 42.80
CA ALA A 417 -7.55 30.93 43.72
C ALA A 417 -7.41 32.22 42.90
#